data_AF-A0A954N5A3-F1
#
_entry.id   AF-A0A954N5A3-F1
#
_cell.length_a   1.000
_cell.length_b   1.000
_cell.length_c   1.000
_cell.angle_alpha   90.00
_cell.angle_beta   90.00
_cell.angle_gamma   90.00
#
_symmetry.space_group_name_H-M   'P 1'
#
loop_
_entity.id
_entity.type
_entity.pdbx_description
1 polymer ?
#
loop_
_entity_poly.entity_id
_entity_poly.type
_entity_poly.pdbx_seq_one_letter_code
_entity_poly.pdbx_strand_id
1 'polypeptide(L)'
;MKHTMMDGLKQLGSKRRGFRFSILDLSAIAVCGLLTWLTYPFLDELSLLFPITLGHFYLFCNVFRIHRNLELIWAGGFVFNVAIHLVLREISWLRILAIQTPLTVFLIVVEMRSGRYHGIFCGKG
;
A
#
# COMPACT_ATOMS: atom_id res chain seq x y z
N MET A 1 -18.53 -9.42 42.83
CA MET A 1 -18.87 -10.22 41.62
C MET A 1 -19.35 -9.37 40.41
N LYS A 2 -19.86 -8.14 40.59
CA LYS A 2 -20.22 -7.24 39.46
C LYS A 2 -19.04 -6.56 38.75
N HIS A 3 -17.88 -6.43 39.41
CA HIS A 3 -16.73 -5.68 38.88
C HIS A 3 -16.03 -6.39 37.70
N THR A 4 -15.99 -7.73 37.71
CA THR A 4 -15.33 -8.54 36.66
C THR A 4 -16.11 -8.55 35.33
N MET A 5 -17.41 -8.26 35.36
CA MET A 5 -18.26 -8.27 34.15
C MET A 5 -18.15 -6.97 33.33
N MET A 6 -17.74 -5.86 33.95
CA MET A 6 -17.58 -4.57 33.26
C MET A 6 -16.26 -4.48 32.47
N ASP A 7 -15.23 -5.23 32.86
CA ASP A 7 -13.95 -5.27 32.15
C ASP A 7 -14.04 -6.02 30.81
N GLY A 8 -14.93 -7.02 30.72
CA GLY A 8 -15.23 -7.74 29.47
C GLY A 8 -15.90 -6.87 28.40
N LEU A 9 -16.72 -5.89 28.79
CA LEU A 9 -17.37 -4.97 27.86
C LEU A 9 -16.44 -3.87 27.34
N LYS A 10 -15.41 -3.48 28.11
CA LYS A 10 -14.40 -2.51 27.67
C LYS A 10 -13.49 -3.05 26.57
N GLN A 11 -13.21 -4.36 26.55
CA GLN A 11 -12.36 -4.97 25.52
C GLN A 11 -13.05 -5.20 24.16
N LEU A 12 -14.38 -5.18 24.12
CA LEU A 12 -15.13 -5.36 22.86
C LEU A 12 -15.16 -4.10 21.98
N GLY A 13 -14.76 -2.94 22.52
CA GLY A 13 -14.94 -1.63 21.89
C GLY A 13 -13.91 -1.20 20.83
N SER A 14 -12.83 -1.95 20.56
CA SER A 14 -11.81 -1.46 19.62
C SER A 14 -11.14 -2.53 18.79
N LYS A 15 -11.93 -3.49 18.27
CA LYS A 15 -11.51 -4.21 17.07
C LYS A 15 -11.84 -3.32 15.87
N ARG A 16 -11.03 -2.28 15.63
CA ARG A 16 -11.09 -1.43 14.43
C ARG A 16 -10.72 -2.29 13.20
N ARG A 17 -11.65 -3.13 12.78
CA ARG A 17 -11.66 -3.85 11.52
C ARG A 17 -12.54 -3.05 10.59
N GLY A 18 -11.92 -2.13 9.87
CA GLY A 18 -12.62 -1.22 8.97
C GLY A 18 -11.62 -0.41 8.20
N PHE A 19 -11.91 -0.26 6.90
CA PHE A 19 -11.22 0.62 5.98
C PHE A 19 -11.08 2.01 6.59
N ARG A 20 -9.86 2.40 6.98
CA ARG A 20 -9.60 3.73 7.52
C ARG A 20 -9.26 4.63 6.34
N PHE A 21 -10.28 5.14 5.65
CA PHE A 21 -10.08 6.33 4.82
C PHE A 21 -9.82 7.49 5.80
N SER A 22 -8.55 7.74 6.10
CA SER A 22 -8.13 8.79 7.03
C SER A 22 -8.02 10.11 6.27
N ILE A 23 -8.28 11.24 6.94
CA ILE A 23 -8.04 12.58 6.36
C ILE A 23 -6.58 12.74 5.91
N LEU A 24 -5.65 12.01 6.56
CA LEU A 24 -4.24 11.90 6.18
C LEU A 24 -4.03 11.30 4.78
N ASP A 25 -4.89 10.38 4.34
CA ASP A 25 -4.79 9.80 2.99
C ASP A 25 -5.32 10.74 1.92
N LEU A 26 -6.39 11.48 2.24
CA LEU A 26 -6.88 12.51 1.34
C LEU A 26 -5.83 13.61 1.15
N SER A 27 -5.15 14.03 2.23
CA SER A 27 -4.06 15.00 2.12
C SER A 27 -2.85 14.42 1.37
N ALA A 28 -2.49 13.15 1.59
CA ALA A 28 -1.42 12.49 0.86
C ALA A 28 -1.71 12.43 -0.65
N ILE A 29 -2.94 12.06 -1.05
CA ILE A 29 -3.37 12.04 -2.46
C ILE A 29 -3.32 13.45 -3.05
N ALA A 30 -3.82 14.47 -2.34
CA ALA A 30 -3.80 15.85 -2.81
C ALA A 30 -2.38 16.38 -3.01
N VAL A 31 -1.48 16.14 -2.05
CA VAL A 31 -0.06 16.52 -2.15
C VAL A 31 0.62 15.78 -3.29
N CYS A 32 0.32 14.50 -3.48
CA CYS A 32 0.89 13.70 -4.57
C CYS A 32 0.43 14.21 -5.94
N GLY A 33 -0.86 14.50 -6.11
CA GLY A 33 -1.39 15.10 -7.34
C GLY A 33 -0.73 16.45 -7.64
N LEU A 34 -0.54 17.28 -6.62
CA LEU A 34 0.16 18.56 -6.76
C LEU A 34 1.63 18.37 -7.15
N LEU A 35 2.34 17.45 -6.49
CA LEU A 35 3.74 17.13 -6.82
C LEU A 35 3.87 16.59 -8.24
N THR A 36 2.98 15.70 -8.67
CA THR A 36 2.95 15.21 -10.06
C THR A 36 2.72 16.35 -11.04
N TRP A 37 1.78 17.25 -10.77
CA TRP A 37 1.52 18.41 -11.64
C TRP A 37 2.74 19.32 -11.74
N LEU A 38 3.38 19.64 -10.61
CA LEU A 38 4.56 20.51 -10.56
C LEU A 38 5.80 19.87 -11.21
N THR A 39 5.93 18.55 -11.15
CA THR A 39 7.10 17.83 -11.67
C THR A 39 6.93 17.32 -13.09
N TYR A 40 5.70 17.25 -13.61
CA TYR A 40 5.40 16.89 -15.00
C TYR A 40 6.27 17.62 -16.03
N PRO A 41 6.48 18.96 -15.98
CA PRO A 41 7.30 19.64 -16.97
C PRO A 41 8.80 19.33 -16.90
N PHE A 42 9.29 18.71 -15.82
CA PHE A 42 10.72 18.40 -15.63
C PHE A 42 11.04 16.92 -15.82
N LEU A 43 10.12 16.05 -15.42
CA LEU A 43 10.32 14.61 -15.34
C LEU A 43 9.51 13.84 -16.39
N ASP A 44 8.58 14.51 -17.07
CA ASP A 44 7.72 13.94 -18.11
C ASP A 44 7.08 12.64 -17.61
N GLU A 45 7.45 11.49 -18.15
CA GLU A 45 6.91 10.21 -17.70
C GLU A 45 7.33 9.83 -16.26
N LEU A 46 8.47 10.31 -15.74
CA LEU A 46 8.92 10.03 -14.36
C LEU A 46 7.99 10.60 -13.29
N SER A 47 7.16 11.59 -13.60
CA SER A 47 6.19 12.13 -12.63
C SER A 47 5.10 11.12 -12.25
N LEU A 48 4.89 10.07 -13.05
CA LEU A 48 3.97 8.96 -12.74
C LEU A 48 4.48 8.06 -11.61
N LEU A 49 5.77 8.14 -11.29
CA LEU A 49 6.35 7.41 -10.16
C LEU A 49 5.64 7.79 -8.86
N PHE A 50 5.33 9.06 -8.63
CA PHE A 50 4.68 9.52 -7.40
C PHE A 50 3.30 8.85 -7.16
N PRO A 51 2.32 8.94 -8.07
CA PRO A 51 1.00 8.36 -7.86
C PRO A 51 1.03 6.84 -7.85
N ILE A 52 1.90 6.19 -8.64
CA ILE A 52 2.04 4.73 -8.63
C ILE A 52 2.57 4.25 -7.28
N THR A 53 3.64 4.86 -6.79
CA THR A 53 4.27 4.48 -5.51
C THR A 53 3.31 4.75 -4.35
N LEU A 54 2.72 5.95 -4.30
CA LEU A 54 1.76 6.30 -3.26
C LEU A 54 0.53 5.39 -3.29
N GLY A 55 -0.03 5.11 -4.47
CA GLY A 55 -1.19 4.23 -4.60
C GLY A 55 -0.94 2.82 -4.07
N HIS A 56 0.25 2.26 -4.32
CA HIS A 56 0.63 0.95 -3.81
C HIS A 56 0.88 0.95 -2.31
N PHE A 57 1.59 1.95 -1.77
CA PHE A 57 1.74 2.10 -0.32
C PHE A 57 0.39 2.30 0.36
N TYR A 58 -0.51 3.09 -0.22
CA TYR A 58 -1.87 3.25 0.26
C TYR A 58 -2.60 1.91 0.33
N LEU A 59 -2.52 1.13 -0.75
CA LEU A 59 -3.14 -0.19 -0.84
C LEU A 59 -2.57 -1.15 0.22
N PHE A 60 -1.26 -1.16 0.42
CA PHE A 60 -0.62 -1.99 1.44
C PHE A 60 -0.89 -1.54 2.86
N CYS A 61 -0.83 -0.25 3.17
CA CYS A 61 -0.99 0.28 4.51
C CYS A 61 -2.47 0.30 4.96
N ASN A 62 -3.38 0.73 4.07
CA ASN A 62 -4.77 1.03 4.43
C ASN A 62 -5.77 -0.07 4.02
N VAL A 63 -5.58 -0.73 2.88
CA VAL A 63 -6.52 -1.77 2.40
C VAL A 63 -6.16 -3.13 3.00
N PHE A 64 -4.93 -3.58 2.74
CA PHE A 64 -4.48 -4.92 3.09
C PHE A 64 -3.75 -4.98 4.44
N ARG A 65 -3.22 -3.85 4.90
CA ARG A 65 -2.46 -3.74 6.17
C ARG A 65 -1.33 -4.79 6.24
N ILE A 66 -0.51 -4.79 5.19
CA ILE A 66 0.63 -5.70 5.04
C ILE A 66 1.73 -5.38 6.06
N HIS A 67 2.44 -6.39 6.55
CA HIS A 67 3.58 -6.19 7.44
C HIS A 67 4.76 -5.47 6.76
N ARG A 68 5.43 -4.59 7.51
CA ARG A 68 6.52 -3.70 7.05
C ARG A 68 7.65 -4.36 6.27
N ASN A 69 7.93 -5.63 6.55
CA ASN A 69 8.98 -6.39 5.84
C ASN A 69 8.61 -6.67 4.37
N LEU A 70 7.33 -6.94 4.08
CA LEU A 70 6.86 -7.18 2.71
C LEU A 70 6.80 -5.88 1.91
N GLU A 71 6.50 -4.75 2.56
CA GLU A 71 6.58 -3.42 1.95
C GLU A 71 8.01 -3.10 1.50
N LEU A 72 9.02 -3.45 2.32
CA LEU A 72 10.44 -3.28 1.97
C LEU A 72 10.87 -4.17 0.80
N ILE A 73 10.39 -5.42 0.75
CA ILE A 73 10.65 -6.33 -0.38
C ILE A 73 10.03 -5.76 -1.66
N TRP A 74 8.80 -5.26 -1.58
CA TRP A 74 8.13 -4.63 -2.71
C TRP A 74 8.87 -3.38 -3.18
N ALA A 75 9.26 -2.49 -2.25
CA ALA A 75 9.98 -1.27 -2.56
C ALA A 75 11.35 -1.55 -3.20
N GLY A 76 12.09 -2.53 -2.66
CA GLY A 76 13.35 -2.99 -3.23
C GLY A 76 13.16 -3.54 -4.65
N GLY A 77 12.15 -4.38 -4.86
CA GLY A 77 11.80 -4.90 -6.18
C GLY A 77 11.39 -3.82 -7.18
N PHE A 78 10.61 -2.83 -6.74
CA PHE A 78 10.20 -1.69 -7.56
C PHE A 78 11.40 -0.85 -8.00
N VAL A 79 12.27 -0.47 -7.06
CA VAL A 79 13.48 0.31 -7.35
C VAL A 79 14.39 -0.45 -8.30
N PHE A 80 14.57 -1.76 -8.09
CA PHE A 80 15.37 -2.59 -8.99
C PHE A 80 14.79 -2.67 -10.40
N ASN A 81 13.48 -2.84 -10.52
CA ASN A 81 12.77 -2.89 -11.80
C ASN A 81 12.90 -1.55 -12.56
N VAL A 82 12.64 -0.43 -11.88
CA VAL A 82 12.83 0.92 -12.45
C VAL A 82 14.30 1.15 -12.84
N ALA A 83 15.26 0.72 -12.01
CA ALA A 83 16.68 0.86 -12.32
C ALA A 83 17.09 0.07 -13.58
N ILE A 84 16.58 -1.15 -13.76
CA ILE A 84 16.82 -1.93 -14.99
C ILE A 84 16.28 -1.18 -16.21
N HIS A 85 15.04 -0.71 -16.15
CA HIS A 85 14.42 0.03 -17.25
C HIS A 85 15.14 1.35 -17.57
N LEU A 86 15.68 2.02 -16.54
CA LEU A 86 16.50 3.22 -16.69
C LEU A 86 17.83 2.93 -17.39
N VAL A 87 18.50 1.82 -17.04
CA VAL A 87 19.74 1.37 -17.70
C VAL A 87 19.49 0.98 -19.16
N LEU A 88 18.37 0.33 -19.43
CA LEU A 88 17.95 -0.04 -20.80
C LEU A 88 17.46 1.17 -21.63
N ARG A 89 17.35 2.37 -21.03
CA ARG A 89 16.79 3.60 -21.64
C ARG A 89 15.39 3.43 -22.22
N GLU A 90 14.67 2.40 -21.80
CA GLU A 90 13.29 2.11 -22.21
C GLU A 90 12.39 2.20 -20.98
N ILE A 91 11.95 3.42 -20.67
CA ILE A 91 10.97 3.65 -19.61
C ILE A 91 9.58 3.41 -20.23
N SER A 92 9.13 2.16 -20.17
CA SER A 92 7.75 1.81 -20.52
C SER A 92 6.99 1.53 -19.24
N TRP A 93 6.21 2.50 -18.76
CA TRP A 93 5.39 2.34 -17.55
C TRP A 93 4.48 1.12 -17.60
N LEU A 94 3.94 0.78 -18.78
CA LEU A 94 3.16 -0.44 -18.97
C LEU A 94 3.95 -1.71 -18.63
N ARG A 95 5.24 -1.79 -18.99
CA ARG A 95 6.08 -2.97 -18.69
C ARG A 95 6.46 -3.01 -17.21
N ILE A 96 6.87 -1.86 -16.67
CA ILE A 96 7.21 -1.73 -15.25
C ILE A 96 6.00 -2.14 -14.42
N LEU A 97 4.82 -1.60 -14.72
CA LEU A 97 3.58 -1.95 -14.06
C LEU A 97 3.22 -3.41 -14.30
N ALA A 98 3.30 -3.94 -15.52
CA ALA A 98 2.97 -5.35 -15.81
C ALA A 98 3.82 -6.35 -15.03
N ILE A 99 5.07 -6.01 -14.67
CA ILE A 99 5.92 -6.81 -13.80
C ILE A 99 5.61 -6.53 -12.32
N GLN A 100 5.30 -5.28 -11.98
CA GLN A 100 5.07 -4.87 -10.61
C GLN A 100 3.71 -5.32 -10.06
N THR A 101 2.63 -5.32 -10.86
CA THR A 101 1.30 -5.79 -10.42
C THR A 101 1.29 -7.24 -9.96
N PRO A 102 1.87 -8.22 -10.68
CA PRO A 102 1.88 -9.60 -10.19
C PRO A 102 2.71 -9.73 -8.91
N LEU A 103 3.80 -8.97 -8.76
CA LEU A 103 4.55 -8.93 -7.49
C LEU A 103 3.69 -8.36 -6.35
N THR A 104 2.99 -7.25 -6.58
CA THR A 104 2.03 -6.63 -5.66
C THR A 104 0.96 -7.65 -5.23
N VAL A 105 0.31 -8.29 -6.20
CA VAL A 105 -0.76 -9.28 -5.96
C VAL A 105 -0.20 -10.49 -5.22
N PHE A 106 0.99 -10.98 -5.59
CA PHE A 106 1.62 -12.10 -4.92
C PHE A 106 1.89 -11.80 -3.45
N LEU A 107 2.49 -10.64 -3.12
CA LEU A 107 2.75 -10.24 -1.74
C LEU A 107 1.45 -10.08 -0.93
N ILE A 108 0.41 -9.52 -1.54
CA ILE A 108 -0.93 -9.44 -0.93
C ILE A 108 -1.48 -10.83 -0.62
N VAL A 109 -1.44 -11.76 -1.59
CA VAL A 109 -1.97 -13.12 -1.44
C VAL A 109 -1.19 -13.89 -0.38
N VAL A 110 0.14 -13.77 -0.35
CA VAL A 110 1.00 -14.37 0.69
C VAL A 110 0.62 -13.84 2.06
N GLU A 111 0.42 -12.53 2.21
CA GLU A 111 0.04 -11.95 3.49
C GLU A 111 -1.38 -12.34 3.91
N MET A 112 -2.33 -12.37 2.97
CA MET A 112 -3.69 -12.86 3.22
C MET A 112 -3.68 -14.32 3.70
N ARG A 113 -2.75 -15.14 3.20
CA ARG A 113 -2.57 -16.54 3.61
C ARG A 113 -1.80 -16.72 4.92
N SER A 114 -1.06 -15.71 5.40
CA SER A 114 -0.16 -15.86 6.56
C SER A 114 -0.88 -15.97 7.92
N GLY A 115 -2.21 -16.01 7.96
CA GLY A 115 -3.02 -16.14 9.17
C GLY A 115 -2.94 -14.94 10.14
N ARG A 116 -2.05 -13.98 9.86
CA ARG A 116 -1.85 -12.73 10.60
C ARG A 116 -2.55 -11.54 9.95
N TYR A 117 -3.33 -11.78 8.89
CA TYR A 117 -4.02 -10.75 8.12
C TYR A 117 -5.17 -10.09 8.91
N HIS A 118 -5.09 -8.77 9.05
CA HIS A 118 -6.08 -7.95 9.76
C HIS A 118 -6.75 -6.88 8.86
N GLY A 119 -6.65 -7.01 7.53
CA GLY A 119 -7.21 -6.07 6.56
C GLY A 119 -8.71 -6.25 6.27
N ILE A 120 -9.21 -5.62 5.20
CA ILE A 120 -10.64 -5.57 4.81
C ILE A 120 -11.29 -6.96 4.66
N PHE A 121 -10.54 -7.96 4.21
CA PHE A 121 -11.00 -9.34 4.01
C PHE A 121 -10.82 -10.24 5.24
N CYS A 122 -10.67 -9.69 6.45
CA CYS A 122 -10.73 -10.47 7.69
C CYS A 122 -12.19 -10.92 7.96
N GLY A 123 -12.70 -11.79 7.08
CA GLY A 123 -13.90 -12.58 7.28
C GLY A 123 -13.63 -13.60 8.37
N LYS A 124 -14.59 -13.75 9.29
CA LYS A 124 -14.57 -14.76 10.34
C LYS A 124 -14.50 -16.15 9.67
N GLY A 125 -13.31 -16.77 9.69
CA GLY A 125 -13.16 -18.22 9.65
C GLY A 125 -13.13 -18.72 11.09
#